data_AF-A0A4Z2HVF2-F1
#
_entry.id   AF-A0A4Z2HVF2-F1
#
_cell.length_a   1.000
_cell.length_b   1.000
_cell.length_c   1.000
_cell.angle_alpha   90.00
_cell.angle_beta   90.00
_cell.angle_gamma   90.00
#
_symmetry.space_group_name_H-M   'P 1'
#
loop_
_entity.id
_entity.type
_entity.pdbx_description
1 polymer ?
#
loop_
_entity_poly.entity_id
_entity_poly.type
_entity_poly.pdbx_seq_one_letter_code
_entity_poly.pdbx_strand_id
1 'polypeptide(L)'
;MMKEKEVTALREEAQKEHKEKEYVQETLMRTEKEVQKDQRKKLEAQEELMKRREEHITSLREEVQREQKENEYLQETLMMTEKELTALKEEVKEKEYLQETLMRMEKEVTALREEVKEKEYLQETLMRMEKEVTALREEGQEELMKTREDMTSLREEVQKEHKEKKYVQKTLMRTEKEVIALREEVQKEQRKREEAQEEEESLTVALQEVTRLKLLLQASHAEDERLRNALKEEVKVREEAEAERGDLEELRARAKALERRRREMMEELEEARQEKDKAEESWRSRLQQGEEEQEVKLTALSKEIQRLRESEEERVEELRKEAQKSQKGGEGGGEEEQEEQISSLQQEKEEIRRLLKEREAEVYLLTQRTDDLEKDRDRIRLALERTEAAVIGSRERAHQRGRSLGAEPNTDEPGDATEVEQLRSRVRDLEDQASQLRLSLATEQQQRAEFIQQSSRNSQWMLSLRHDLTDSLAAVTRRPIPSVLESETQRLDRSLREEELKLSLSQS
;
A
#
# COMPACT_ATOMS: atom_id res chain seq x y z
N MET A 1 -144.50 45.21 61.84
CA MET A 1 -143.61 45.05 63.01
C MET A 1 -142.76 43.79 63.03
N MET A 2 -143.22 42.56 62.72
CA MET A 2 -142.30 41.39 62.66
C MET A 2 -141.40 41.37 61.42
N LYS A 3 -141.92 41.75 60.25
CA LYS A 3 -141.15 41.79 58.98
C LYS A 3 -140.02 42.84 58.95
N GLU A 4 -140.10 43.90 59.75
CA GLU A 4 -139.06 44.94 59.80
C GLU A 4 -137.84 44.50 60.62
N LYS A 5 -138.04 43.72 61.70
CA LYS A 5 -136.93 43.16 62.50
C LYS A 5 -136.15 42.08 61.76
N GLU A 6 -136.84 41.32 60.91
CA GLU A 6 -136.26 40.28 60.06
C GLU A 6 -135.41 40.90 58.93
N VAL A 7 -135.88 42.00 58.32
CA VAL A 7 -135.12 42.75 57.31
C VAL A 7 -133.89 43.45 57.91
N THR A 8 -133.97 43.95 59.15
CA THR A 8 -132.79 44.53 59.82
C THR A 8 -131.77 43.47 60.23
N ALA A 9 -132.21 42.29 60.70
CA ALA A 9 -131.32 41.18 61.03
C ALA A 9 -130.60 40.64 59.78
N LEU A 10 -131.32 40.45 58.67
CA LEU A 10 -130.74 40.06 57.38
C LEU A 10 -129.76 41.11 56.83
N ARG A 11 -129.99 42.40 57.10
CA ARG A 11 -129.09 43.48 56.68
C ARG A 11 -127.82 43.54 57.53
N GLU A 12 -127.92 43.29 58.84
CA GLU A 12 -126.75 43.16 59.73
C GLU A 12 -125.94 41.89 59.45
N GLU A 13 -126.60 40.78 59.13
CA GLU A 13 -125.97 39.52 58.72
C GLU A 13 -125.26 39.67 57.37
N ALA A 14 -125.91 40.28 56.36
CA ALA A 14 -125.28 40.61 55.09
C ALA A 14 -124.09 41.57 55.25
N GLN A 15 -124.15 42.52 56.19
CA GLN A 15 -123.04 43.43 56.47
C GLN A 15 -121.89 42.74 57.22
N LYS A 16 -122.17 41.79 58.12
CA LYS A 16 -121.15 40.94 58.76
C LYS A 16 -120.48 40.04 57.73
N GLU A 17 -121.26 39.37 56.89
CA GLU A 17 -120.72 38.58 55.78
C GLU A 17 -119.85 39.41 54.83
N HIS A 18 -120.25 40.66 54.54
CA HIS A 18 -119.44 41.54 53.71
C HIS A 18 -118.09 41.87 54.36
N LYS A 19 -118.08 42.18 55.67
CA LYS A 19 -116.84 42.44 56.43
C LYS A 19 -115.98 41.19 56.56
N GLU A 20 -116.58 40.02 56.73
CA GLU A 20 -115.88 38.75 56.74
C GLU A 20 -115.28 38.42 55.36
N LYS A 21 -116.02 38.66 54.27
CA LYS A 21 -115.51 38.54 52.90
C LYS A 21 -114.37 39.51 52.63
N GLU A 22 -114.46 40.76 53.06
CA GLU A 22 -113.36 41.74 52.97
C GLU A 22 -112.14 41.31 53.78
N TYR A 23 -112.32 40.83 55.00
CA TYR A 23 -111.23 40.31 55.83
C TYR A 23 -110.57 39.07 55.21
N VAL A 24 -111.36 38.12 54.72
CA VAL A 24 -110.88 36.93 54.01
C VAL A 24 -110.16 37.32 52.71
N GLN A 25 -110.68 38.28 51.96
CA GLN A 25 -110.03 38.79 50.75
C GLN A 25 -108.71 39.49 51.08
N GLU A 26 -108.64 40.29 52.15
CA GLU A 26 -107.40 40.96 52.56
C GLU A 26 -106.35 39.95 53.05
N THR A 27 -106.76 38.96 53.83
CA THR A 27 -105.86 37.87 54.27
C THR A 27 -105.37 37.02 53.09
N LEU A 28 -106.23 36.72 52.11
CA LEU A 28 -105.87 36.02 50.88
C LEU A 28 -104.89 36.86 50.03
N MET A 29 -105.12 38.17 49.90
CA MET A 29 -104.19 39.08 49.22
C MET A 29 -102.82 39.15 49.94
N ARG A 30 -102.79 39.02 51.27
CA ARG A 30 -101.53 38.96 52.05
C ARG A 30 -100.80 37.64 51.81
N THR A 31 -101.50 36.51 51.86
CA THR A 31 -100.88 35.19 51.63
C THR A 31 -100.44 35.02 50.18
N GLU A 32 -101.18 35.54 49.19
CA GLU A 32 -100.75 35.57 47.80
C GLU A 32 -99.46 36.40 47.61
N LYS A 33 -99.36 37.55 48.27
CA LYS A 33 -98.13 38.37 48.26
C LYS A 33 -96.96 37.65 48.94
N GLU A 34 -97.19 36.92 50.02
CA GLU A 34 -96.16 36.12 50.69
C GLU A 34 -95.70 34.96 49.80
N VAL A 35 -96.63 34.23 49.18
CA VAL A 35 -96.32 33.17 48.20
C VAL A 35 -95.55 33.73 47.01
N GLN A 36 -95.94 34.88 46.47
CA GLN A 36 -95.19 35.54 45.39
C GLN A 36 -93.78 35.96 45.85
N LYS A 37 -93.63 36.46 47.08
CA LYS A 37 -92.33 36.84 47.64
C LYS A 37 -91.43 35.61 47.82
N ASP A 38 -91.96 34.50 48.29
CA ASP A 38 -91.20 33.26 48.46
C ASP A 38 -90.87 32.59 47.13
N GLN A 39 -91.76 32.66 46.13
CA GLN A 39 -91.46 32.24 44.77
C GLN A 39 -90.31 33.05 44.16
N ARG A 40 -90.29 34.38 44.36
CA ARG A 40 -89.18 35.24 43.90
C ARG A 40 -87.87 34.87 44.58
N LYS A 41 -87.85 34.71 45.91
CA LYS A 41 -86.66 34.27 46.65
C LYS A 41 -86.15 32.90 46.20
N LYS A 42 -87.06 31.96 45.88
CA LYS A 42 -86.69 30.63 45.39
C LYS A 42 -86.02 30.71 44.01
N LEU A 43 -86.53 31.55 43.12
CA LEU A 43 -85.92 31.80 41.81
C LEU A 43 -84.55 32.49 41.96
N GLU A 44 -84.46 33.53 42.80
CA GLU A 44 -83.20 34.22 43.10
C GLU A 44 -82.15 33.25 43.66
N ALA A 45 -82.52 32.39 44.62
CA ALA A 45 -81.61 31.38 45.17
C ALA A 45 -81.20 30.33 44.12
N GLN A 46 -82.09 29.95 43.20
CA GLN A 46 -81.77 29.04 42.11
C GLN A 46 -80.82 29.70 41.10
N GLU A 47 -81.02 30.97 40.76
CA GLU A 47 -80.14 31.75 39.90
C GLU A 47 -78.75 31.92 40.53
N GLU A 48 -78.66 32.24 41.82
CA GLU A 48 -77.37 32.29 42.53
C GLU A 48 -76.64 30.94 42.54
N LEU A 49 -77.38 29.83 42.74
CA LEU A 49 -76.80 28.50 42.65
C LEU A 49 -76.30 28.18 41.23
N MET A 50 -77.03 28.59 40.20
CA MET A 50 -76.60 28.44 38.80
C MET A 50 -75.35 29.27 38.52
N LYS A 51 -75.30 30.53 38.95
CA LYS A 51 -74.12 31.39 38.82
C LYS A 51 -72.88 30.79 39.49
N ARG A 52 -72.99 30.32 40.74
CA ARG A 52 -71.86 29.66 41.44
C ARG A 52 -71.40 28.40 40.72
N ARG A 53 -72.32 27.62 40.14
CA ARG A 53 -71.98 26.43 39.35
C ARG A 53 -71.27 26.82 38.05
N GLU A 54 -71.76 27.85 37.36
CA GLU A 54 -71.13 28.37 36.14
C GLU A 54 -69.73 28.89 36.43
N GLU A 55 -69.55 29.70 37.48
CA GLU A 55 -68.25 30.17 37.95
C GLU A 55 -67.30 29.01 38.26
N HIS A 56 -67.75 27.99 39.01
CA HIS A 56 -66.93 26.82 39.31
C HIS A 56 -66.54 26.03 38.06
N ILE A 57 -67.47 25.86 37.11
CA ILE A 57 -67.20 25.22 35.81
C ILE A 57 -66.17 26.01 35.02
N THR A 58 -66.24 27.35 35.03
CA THR A 58 -65.24 28.19 34.34
C THR A 58 -63.86 28.07 34.98
N SER A 59 -63.76 28.12 36.32
CA SER A 59 -62.48 27.94 37.01
C SER A 59 -61.87 26.56 36.76
N LEU A 60 -62.68 25.49 36.79
CA LEU A 60 -62.21 24.14 36.47
C LEU A 60 -61.75 24.02 35.02
N ARG A 61 -62.43 24.65 34.06
CA ARG A 61 -61.98 24.67 32.66
C ARG A 61 -60.64 25.36 32.49
N GLU A 62 -60.44 26.49 33.17
CA GLU A 62 -59.16 27.19 33.15
C GLU A 62 -58.05 26.36 33.80
N GLU A 63 -58.34 25.64 34.87
CA GLU A 63 -57.38 24.75 35.53
C GLU A 63 -56.98 23.58 34.64
N VAL A 64 -57.95 22.89 34.03
CA VAL A 64 -57.68 21.83 33.05
C VAL A 64 -56.89 22.35 31.86
N GLN A 65 -57.17 23.56 31.36
CA GLN A 65 -56.40 24.16 30.27
C GLN A 65 -54.96 24.50 30.69
N ARG A 66 -54.74 24.96 31.93
CA ARG A 66 -53.39 25.19 32.47
C ARG A 66 -52.61 23.89 32.56
N GLU A 67 -53.22 22.85 33.13
CA GLU A 67 -52.60 21.52 33.21
C GLU A 67 -52.31 20.92 31.83
N GLN A 68 -53.16 21.14 30.83
CA GLN A 68 -52.90 20.70 29.46
C GLN A 68 -51.66 21.37 28.87
N LYS A 69 -51.54 22.69 29.01
CA LYS A 69 -50.37 23.45 28.55
C LYS A 69 -49.09 23.03 29.30
N GLU A 70 -49.19 22.80 30.60
CA GLU A 70 -48.05 22.31 31.39
C GLU A 70 -47.62 20.92 30.95
N ASN A 71 -48.56 20.01 30.67
CA ASN A 71 -48.25 18.68 30.15
C ASN A 71 -47.62 18.73 28.75
N GLU A 72 -48.10 19.60 27.86
CA GLU A 72 -47.50 19.81 26.53
C GLU A 72 -46.05 20.30 26.67
N TYR A 73 -45.81 21.31 27.52
CA TYR A 73 -44.47 21.81 27.81
C TYR A 73 -43.56 20.71 28.39
N LEU A 74 -44.06 19.92 29.35
CA LEU A 74 -43.30 18.80 29.90
C LEU A 74 -42.99 17.75 28.84
N GLN A 75 -43.91 17.44 27.94
CA GLN A 75 -43.68 16.48 26.85
C GLN A 75 -42.63 16.98 25.86
N GLU A 76 -42.63 18.27 25.52
CA GLU A 76 -41.60 18.89 24.67
C GLU A 76 -40.22 18.84 25.34
N THR A 77 -40.13 19.22 26.62
CA THR A 77 -38.85 19.14 27.36
C THR A 77 -38.34 17.70 27.44
N LEU A 78 -39.22 16.73 27.68
CA LEU A 78 -38.88 15.31 27.71
C LEU A 78 -38.35 14.85 26.33
N MET A 79 -39.01 15.22 25.23
CA MET A 79 -38.55 14.92 23.87
C MET A 79 -37.15 15.50 23.59
N MET A 80 -36.88 16.73 24.04
CA MET A 80 -35.56 17.35 23.89
C MET A 80 -34.49 16.60 24.66
N THR A 81 -34.76 16.25 25.93
CA THR A 81 -33.81 15.48 26.74
C THR A 81 -33.58 14.06 26.21
N GLU A 82 -34.60 13.42 25.61
CA GLU A 82 -34.43 12.12 24.96
C GLU A 82 -33.51 12.21 23.74
N LYS A 83 -33.67 13.26 22.92
CA LYS A 83 -32.77 13.53 21.79
C LYS A 83 -31.33 13.76 22.26
N GLU A 84 -31.13 14.56 23.29
CA GLU A 84 -29.81 14.79 23.90
C GLU A 84 -29.19 13.48 24.42
N LEU A 85 -29.98 12.64 25.09
CA LEU A 85 -29.51 11.33 25.56
C LEU A 85 -29.14 10.39 24.42
N THR A 86 -29.84 10.43 23.29
CA THR A 86 -29.45 9.63 22.12
C THR A 86 -28.14 10.12 21.50
N ALA A 87 -27.95 11.44 21.38
CA ALA A 87 -26.71 12.02 20.88
C ALA A 87 -25.51 11.67 21.78
N LEU A 88 -25.67 11.82 23.11
CA LEU A 88 -24.62 11.45 24.07
C LEU A 88 -24.28 9.96 24.04
N LYS A 89 -25.26 9.08 23.79
CA LYS A 89 -24.99 7.64 23.62
C LYS A 89 -24.17 7.35 22.36
N GLU A 90 -24.41 8.08 21.28
CA GLU A 90 -23.61 7.96 20.05
C GLU A 90 -22.18 8.45 20.27
N GLU A 91 -22.00 9.61 20.90
CA GLU A 91 -20.66 10.14 21.26
C GLU A 91 -19.87 9.17 22.15
N VAL A 92 -20.52 8.49 23.09
CA VAL A 92 -19.85 7.48 23.94
C VAL A 92 -19.37 6.29 23.11
N LYS A 93 -20.18 5.80 22.16
CA LYS A 93 -19.76 4.71 21.26
C LYS A 93 -18.59 5.12 20.37
N GLU A 94 -18.59 6.35 19.88
CA GLU A 94 -17.48 6.90 19.10
C GLU A 94 -16.19 6.96 19.93
N LYS A 95 -16.28 7.43 21.19
CA LYS A 95 -15.13 7.45 22.11
C LYS A 95 -14.59 6.05 22.41
N GLU A 96 -15.47 5.05 22.60
CA GLU A 96 -15.06 3.65 22.79
C GLU A 96 -14.35 3.09 21.55
N TYR A 97 -14.87 3.37 20.35
CA TYR A 97 -14.23 2.99 19.10
C TYR A 97 -12.85 3.64 18.95
N LEU A 98 -12.75 4.95 19.19
CA LEU A 98 -11.47 5.67 19.15
C LEU A 98 -10.48 5.10 20.17
N GLN A 99 -10.93 4.77 21.38
CA GLN A 99 -10.08 4.15 22.39
C GLN A 99 -9.56 2.77 21.94
N GLU A 100 -10.39 1.95 21.30
CA GLU A 100 -9.95 0.66 20.76
C GLU A 100 -8.93 0.83 19.63
N THR A 101 -9.14 1.77 18.72
CA THR A 101 -8.17 2.08 17.65
C THR A 101 -6.84 2.57 18.22
N LEU A 102 -6.87 3.41 19.25
CA LEU A 102 -5.68 3.88 19.95
C LEU A 102 -4.92 2.71 20.61
N MET A 103 -5.62 1.80 21.30
CA MET A 103 -4.97 0.61 21.87
C MET A 103 -4.33 -0.31 20.82
N ARG A 104 -4.91 -0.40 19.61
CA ARG A 104 -4.30 -1.15 18.50
C ARG A 104 -3.04 -0.46 18.01
N MET A 105 -3.09 0.86 17.81
CA MET A 105 -1.93 1.64 17.40
C MET A 105 -0.80 1.60 18.43
N GLU A 106 -1.11 1.66 19.73
CA GLU A 106 -0.09 1.53 20.78
C GLU A 106 0.63 0.19 20.73
N LYS A 107 -0.10 -0.91 20.49
CA LYS A 107 0.50 -2.25 20.30
C LYS A 107 1.41 -2.29 19.08
N GLU A 108 0.98 -1.71 17.96
CA GLU A 108 1.80 -1.61 16.74
C GLU A 108 3.08 -0.80 17.00
N VAL A 109 2.98 0.34 17.69
CA VAL A 109 4.14 1.15 18.06
C VAL A 109 5.11 0.37 18.95
N THR A 110 4.62 -0.43 19.90
CA THR A 110 5.49 -1.27 20.72
C THR A 110 6.21 -2.36 19.91
N ALA A 111 5.51 -3.01 18.97
CA ALA A 111 6.10 -4.01 18.09
C ALA A 111 7.17 -3.38 17.17
N LEU A 112 6.88 -2.23 16.57
CA LEU A 112 7.85 -1.51 15.73
C LEU A 112 9.09 -1.07 16.54
N ARG A 113 8.94 -0.68 17.80
CA ARG A 113 10.08 -0.38 18.67
C ARG A 113 10.96 -1.59 18.95
N GLU A 114 10.39 -2.79 19.03
CA GLU A 114 11.16 -4.03 19.18
C GLU A 114 11.90 -4.38 17.87
N GLU A 115 11.24 -4.29 16.72
CA GLU A 115 11.86 -4.50 15.41
C GLU A 115 13.03 -3.54 15.16
N VAL A 116 12.92 -2.28 15.58
CA VAL A 116 14.02 -1.30 15.47
C VAL A 116 15.22 -1.73 16.32
N LYS A 117 15.02 -2.21 17.55
CA LYS A 117 16.11 -2.72 18.40
C LYS A 117 16.79 -3.94 17.78
N GLU A 118 16.02 -4.84 17.16
CA GLU A 118 16.58 -5.99 16.45
C GLU A 118 17.43 -5.56 15.25
N LYS A 119 16.96 -4.58 14.47
CA LYS A 119 17.73 -4.02 13.34
C LYS A 119 19.03 -3.37 13.81
N GLU A 120 19.03 -2.63 14.91
CA GLU A 120 20.24 -2.05 15.50
C GLU A 120 21.25 -3.12 15.92
N TYR A 121 20.78 -4.20 16.55
CA TYR A 121 21.63 -5.34 16.91
C TYR A 121 22.24 -6.03 15.67
N LEU A 122 21.44 -6.25 14.63
CA LEU A 122 21.93 -6.81 13.36
C LEU A 122 22.92 -5.88 12.66
N GLN A 123 22.71 -4.57 12.73
CA GLN A 123 23.64 -3.59 12.17
C GLN A 123 24.99 -3.60 12.91
N GLU A 124 24.98 -3.74 14.25
CA GLU A 124 26.21 -3.86 15.02
C GLU A 124 26.98 -5.14 14.68
N THR A 125 26.28 -6.27 14.53
CA THR A 125 26.92 -7.54 14.13
C THR A 125 27.47 -7.49 12.71
N LEU A 126 26.78 -6.85 11.77
CA LEU A 126 27.29 -6.58 10.42
C LEU A 126 28.56 -5.71 10.47
N MET A 127 28.58 -4.61 11.23
CA MET A 127 29.78 -3.78 11.39
C MET A 127 30.98 -4.56 11.96
N ARG A 128 30.75 -5.55 12.84
CA ARG A 128 31.82 -6.42 13.34
C ARG A 128 32.34 -7.34 12.24
N MET A 129 31.45 -7.99 11.50
CA MET A 129 31.84 -8.86 10.38
C MET A 129 32.55 -8.11 9.26
N GLU A 130 32.12 -6.89 8.93
CA GLU A 130 32.81 -6.05 7.93
C GLU A 130 34.25 -5.74 8.34
N LYS A 131 34.48 -5.42 9.62
CA LYS A 131 35.83 -5.20 10.15
C LYS A 131 36.69 -6.46 10.06
N GLU A 132 36.13 -7.62 10.38
CA GLU A 132 36.83 -8.91 10.24
C GLU A 132 37.18 -9.21 8.78
N VAL A 133 36.26 -8.97 7.84
CA VAL A 133 36.52 -9.15 6.41
C VAL A 133 37.62 -8.20 5.91
N THR A 134 37.63 -6.95 6.38
CA THR A 134 38.71 -6.02 6.02
C THR A 134 40.07 -6.48 6.57
N ALA A 135 40.13 -6.97 7.81
CA ALA A 135 41.36 -7.48 8.40
C ALA A 135 41.89 -8.71 7.65
N LEU A 136 41.02 -9.67 7.32
CA LEU A 136 41.40 -10.85 6.53
C LEU A 136 41.89 -10.48 5.12
N ARG A 137 41.32 -9.42 4.53
CA ARG A 137 41.77 -8.92 3.22
C ARG A 137 43.17 -8.32 3.30
N GLU A 138 43.48 -7.59 4.37
CA GLU A 138 44.81 -7.02 4.61
C GLU A 138 45.83 -8.13 4.86
N GLU A 139 45.54 -9.12 5.72
CA GLU A 139 46.38 -10.29 5.94
C GLU A 139 46.67 -11.05 4.63
N GLY A 140 45.64 -11.32 3.82
CA GLY A 140 45.82 -11.97 2.52
C GLY A 140 46.67 -11.16 1.54
N GLN A 141 46.62 -9.82 1.59
CA GLN A 141 47.49 -8.97 0.80
C GLN A 141 48.95 -9.00 1.28
N GLU A 142 49.17 -9.02 2.60
CA GLU A 142 50.52 -9.16 3.17
C GLU A 142 51.16 -10.51 2.83
N GLU A 143 50.41 -11.61 2.89
CA GLU A 143 50.90 -12.92 2.48
C GLU A 143 51.25 -12.96 0.98
N LEU A 144 50.44 -12.32 0.14
CA LEU A 144 50.75 -12.16 -1.28
C LEU A 144 52.01 -11.33 -1.52
N MET A 145 52.26 -10.29 -0.71
CA MET A 145 53.48 -9.50 -0.80
C MET A 145 54.70 -10.33 -0.40
N LYS A 146 54.64 -11.10 0.70
CA LYS A 146 55.71 -12.01 1.13
C LYS A 146 56.03 -13.05 0.07
N THR A 147 55.02 -13.75 -0.44
CA THR A 147 55.21 -14.77 -1.49
C THR A 147 55.78 -14.18 -2.78
N ARG A 148 55.41 -12.93 -3.13
CA ARG A 148 56.00 -12.20 -4.26
C ARG A 148 57.46 -11.86 -4.02
N GLU A 149 57.82 -11.41 -2.82
CA GLU A 149 59.20 -11.13 -2.42
C GLU A 149 60.07 -12.40 -2.48
N ASP A 150 59.55 -13.51 -1.95
CA ASP A 150 60.20 -14.83 -2.03
C ASP A 150 60.40 -15.28 -3.48
N MET A 151 59.36 -15.13 -4.32
CA MET A 151 59.44 -15.42 -5.76
C MET A 151 60.49 -14.56 -6.47
N THR A 152 60.60 -13.27 -6.11
CA THR A 152 61.65 -12.41 -6.69
C THR A 152 63.04 -12.84 -6.23
N SER A 153 63.21 -13.21 -4.95
CA SER A 153 64.47 -13.68 -4.39
C SER A 153 64.93 -14.98 -5.06
N LEU A 154 64.03 -15.96 -5.19
CA LEU A 154 64.29 -17.22 -5.90
C LEU A 154 64.65 -16.97 -7.37
N ARG A 155 64.00 -16.00 -8.03
CA ARG A 155 64.32 -15.66 -9.43
C ARG A 155 65.73 -15.11 -9.58
N GLU A 156 66.18 -14.28 -8.65
CA GLU A 156 67.56 -13.77 -8.63
C GLU A 156 68.58 -14.88 -8.37
N GLU A 157 68.27 -15.80 -7.47
CA GLU A 157 69.12 -16.94 -7.13
C GLU A 157 69.27 -17.90 -8.33
N VAL A 158 68.17 -18.25 -9.00
CA VAL A 158 68.17 -19.03 -10.24
C VAL A 158 68.99 -18.33 -11.35
N GLN A 159 68.93 -17.00 -11.44
CA GLN A 159 69.77 -16.26 -12.39
C GLN A 159 71.26 -16.32 -12.05
N LYS A 160 71.63 -16.29 -10.76
CA LYS A 160 73.03 -16.44 -10.31
C LYS A 160 73.55 -17.83 -10.64
N GLU A 161 72.81 -18.88 -10.26
CA GLU A 161 73.18 -20.26 -10.61
C GLU A 161 73.33 -20.45 -12.12
N HIS A 162 72.46 -19.85 -12.93
CA HIS A 162 72.57 -19.93 -14.38
C HIS A 162 73.86 -19.29 -14.91
N LYS A 163 74.31 -18.17 -14.31
CA LYS A 163 75.59 -17.53 -14.66
C LYS A 163 76.78 -18.37 -14.21
N GLU A 164 76.74 -18.95 -13.02
CA GLU A 164 77.77 -19.85 -12.51
C GLU A 164 77.87 -21.11 -13.37
N LYS A 165 76.75 -21.73 -13.73
CA LYS A 165 76.70 -22.89 -14.64
C LYS A 165 77.36 -22.57 -15.99
N LYS A 166 77.12 -21.39 -16.56
CA LYS A 166 77.80 -20.94 -17.79
C LYS A 166 79.32 -20.77 -17.58
N TYR A 167 79.74 -20.24 -16.43
CA TYR A 167 81.15 -20.09 -16.10
C TYR A 167 81.83 -21.46 -15.95
N VAL A 168 81.24 -22.38 -15.19
CA VAL A 168 81.72 -23.76 -15.00
C VAL A 168 81.76 -24.50 -16.33
N GLN A 169 80.74 -24.35 -17.18
CA GLN A 169 80.75 -24.93 -18.52
C GLN A 169 81.92 -24.41 -19.36
N LYS A 170 82.23 -23.11 -19.28
CA LYS A 170 83.37 -22.51 -19.99
C LYS A 170 84.72 -23.01 -19.44
N THR A 171 84.85 -23.21 -18.12
CA THR A 171 86.05 -23.80 -17.54
C THR A 171 86.19 -25.27 -17.91
N LEU A 172 85.09 -26.03 -17.92
CA LEU A 172 85.07 -27.42 -18.36
C LEU A 172 85.54 -27.55 -19.81
N MET A 173 85.02 -26.71 -20.70
CA MET A 173 85.45 -26.65 -22.12
C MET A 173 86.94 -26.31 -22.28
N ARG A 174 87.57 -25.61 -21.32
CA ARG A 174 89.02 -25.35 -21.33
C ARG A 174 89.79 -26.56 -20.85
N THR A 175 89.38 -27.15 -19.72
CA THR A 175 90.02 -28.35 -19.18
C THR A 175 89.87 -29.55 -20.11
N GLU A 176 88.75 -29.68 -20.82
CA GLU A 176 88.57 -30.71 -21.86
C GLU A 176 89.57 -30.53 -22.99
N LYS A 177 89.81 -29.29 -23.45
CA LYS A 177 90.85 -29.00 -24.45
C LYS A 177 92.24 -29.31 -23.93
N GLU A 178 92.54 -28.98 -22.67
CA GLU A 178 93.81 -29.33 -22.03
C GLU A 178 93.98 -30.84 -21.88
N VAL A 179 92.93 -31.58 -21.50
CA VAL A 179 92.96 -33.04 -21.42
C VAL A 179 93.13 -33.67 -22.80
N ILE A 180 92.51 -33.11 -23.85
CA ILE A 180 92.76 -33.54 -25.23
C ILE A 180 94.21 -33.29 -25.61
N ALA A 181 94.76 -32.09 -25.34
CA ALA A 181 96.15 -31.77 -25.62
C ALA A 181 97.13 -32.67 -24.85
N LEU A 182 96.86 -32.92 -23.56
CA LEU A 182 97.65 -33.84 -22.74
C LEU A 182 97.48 -35.30 -23.20
N ARG A 183 96.31 -35.72 -23.68
CA ARG A 183 96.12 -37.03 -24.32
C ARG A 183 96.92 -37.14 -25.61
N GLU A 184 96.96 -36.09 -26.42
CA GLU A 184 97.80 -36.04 -27.63
C GLU A 184 99.29 -36.05 -27.27
N GLU A 185 99.69 -35.39 -26.19
CA GLU A 185 101.07 -35.36 -25.70
C GLU A 185 101.49 -36.70 -25.09
N VAL A 186 100.62 -37.32 -24.30
CA VAL A 186 100.77 -38.70 -23.81
C VAL A 186 100.79 -39.68 -24.97
N GLN A 187 99.98 -39.49 -26.02
CA GLN A 187 100.06 -40.31 -27.23
C GLN A 187 101.38 -40.09 -27.97
N LYS A 188 101.92 -38.88 -28.01
CA LYS A 188 103.24 -38.61 -28.60
C LYS A 188 104.36 -39.22 -27.76
N GLU A 189 104.27 -39.18 -26.44
CA GLU A 189 105.22 -39.88 -25.55
C GLU A 189 105.05 -41.40 -25.64
N GLN A 190 103.82 -41.90 -25.75
CA GLN A 190 103.58 -43.31 -26.04
C GLN A 190 104.18 -43.69 -27.39
N ARG A 191 104.05 -42.87 -28.44
CA ARG A 191 104.74 -43.12 -29.72
C ARG A 191 106.26 -43.12 -29.57
N LYS A 192 106.85 -42.24 -28.76
CA LYS A 192 108.30 -42.25 -28.47
C LYS A 192 108.73 -43.44 -27.62
N ARG A 193 107.89 -43.88 -26.69
CA ARG A 193 108.11 -45.10 -25.89
C ARG A 193 107.87 -46.36 -26.71
N GLU A 194 106.92 -46.34 -27.65
CA GLU A 194 106.65 -47.39 -28.64
C GLU A 194 107.79 -47.42 -29.66
N GLU A 195 108.39 -46.30 -30.06
CA GLU A 195 109.62 -46.29 -30.88
C GLU A 195 110.83 -46.81 -30.08
N ALA A 196 110.94 -46.49 -28.78
CA ALA A 196 111.97 -47.04 -27.89
C ALA A 196 111.73 -48.51 -27.50
N GLN A 197 110.47 -48.94 -27.46
CA GLN A 197 110.06 -50.33 -27.28
C GLN A 197 110.04 -51.08 -28.62
N GLU A 198 109.91 -50.46 -29.80
CA GLU A 198 110.08 -51.10 -31.11
C GLU A 198 111.55 -51.48 -31.30
N GLU A 199 112.48 -50.73 -30.70
CA GLU A 199 113.88 -51.16 -30.58
C GLU A 199 114.05 -52.36 -29.61
N GLU A 200 113.26 -52.47 -28.55
CA GLU A 200 113.30 -53.59 -27.57
C GLU A 200 112.49 -54.84 -28.02
N GLU A 201 111.39 -54.62 -28.71
CA GLU A 201 110.39 -55.58 -29.18
C GLU A 201 110.59 -55.96 -30.65
N SER A 202 111.53 -55.33 -31.37
CA SER A 202 112.16 -55.93 -32.57
C SER A 202 112.79 -57.31 -32.28
N LEU A 203 112.92 -57.69 -31.01
CA LEU A 203 113.29 -59.02 -30.55
C LEU A 203 112.12 -59.91 -30.05
N THR A 204 110.87 -59.43 -29.94
CA THR A 204 109.73 -60.21 -29.40
C THR A 204 108.39 -60.11 -30.15
N VAL A 205 108.17 -59.13 -31.03
CA VAL A 205 106.91 -58.95 -31.80
C VAL A 205 106.77 -59.86 -33.03
N ALA A 206 107.77 -60.70 -33.32
CA ALA A 206 107.62 -61.81 -34.27
C ALA A 206 106.63 -62.92 -33.80
N LEU A 207 105.98 -62.82 -32.63
CA LEU A 207 105.16 -63.90 -32.06
C LEU A 207 103.70 -63.57 -31.67
N GLN A 208 103.17 -62.34 -31.80
CA GLN A 208 101.81 -62.02 -31.32
C GLN A 208 100.88 -61.24 -32.28
N GLU A 209 101.17 -61.20 -33.59
CA GLU A 209 100.24 -60.68 -34.62
C GLU A 209 99.00 -61.57 -34.87
N VAL A 210 98.93 -62.78 -34.30
CA VAL A 210 97.87 -63.75 -34.61
C VAL A 210 96.53 -63.46 -33.89
N THR A 211 96.50 -62.61 -32.86
CA THR A 211 95.31 -62.54 -31.98
C THR A 211 94.36 -61.36 -32.22
N ARG A 212 94.74 -60.35 -33.03
CA ARG A 212 93.98 -59.07 -33.07
C ARG A 212 93.16 -58.77 -34.33
N LEU A 213 93.26 -59.55 -35.40
CA LEU A 213 92.42 -59.36 -36.60
C LEU A 213 91.14 -60.22 -36.63
N LYS A 214 90.76 -60.78 -35.48
CA LYS A 214 89.51 -61.55 -35.29
C LYS A 214 88.32 -60.70 -34.81
N LEU A 215 88.51 -59.46 -34.37
CA LEU A 215 87.46 -58.70 -33.67
C LEU A 215 86.91 -57.44 -34.39
N LEU A 216 87.45 -57.04 -35.53
CA LEU A 216 87.00 -55.82 -36.23
C LEU A 216 85.97 -56.02 -37.34
N LEU A 217 85.51 -57.26 -37.59
CA LEU A 217 84.55 -57.55 -38.66
C LEU A 217 83.10 -57.75 -38.17
N GLN A 218 82.83 -57.74 -36.86
CA GLN A 218 81.48 -58.00 -36.31
C GLN A 218 80.68 -56.75 -35.92
N ALA A 219 81.29 -55.56 -35.84
CA ALA A 219 80.59 -54.34 -35.37
C ALA A 219 79.88 -53.54 -36.49
N SER A 220 80.24 -53.75 -37.76
CA SER A 220 79.77 -52.93 -38.90
C SER A 220 78.34 -53.24 -39.36
N HIS A 221 77.73 -54.36 -38.96
CA HIS A 221 76.40 -54.77 -39.43
C HIS A 221 75.24 -54.41 -38.48
N ALA A 222 75.51 -53.80 -37.33
CA ALA A 222 74.48 -53.47 -36.33
C ALA A 222 73.99 -52.01 -36.37
N GLU A 223 74.62 -51.12 -37.15
CA GLU A 223 74.29 -49.69 -37.21
C GLU A 223 73.23 -49.34 -38.27
N ASP A 224 73.17 -50.10 -39.38
CA ASP A 224 72.24 -49.81 -40.49
C ASP A 224 70.77 -50.17 -40.20
N GLU A 225 70.50 -51.11 -39.30
CA GLU A 225 69.12 -51.45 -38.88
C GLU A 225 68.56 -50.47 -37.83
N ARG A 226 69.42 -49.87 -37.01
CA ARG A 226 69.02 -48.88 -35.99
C ARG A 226 68.54 -47.57 -36.62
N LEU A 227 69.17 -47.15 -37.73
CA LEU A 227 68.80 -45.94 -38.45
C LEU A 227 67.46 -46.07 -39.20
N ARG A 228 67.12 -47.26 -39.72
CA ARG A 228 65.83 -47.49 -40.40
C ARG A 228 64.63 -47.54 -39.45
N ASN A 229 64.84 -48.01 -38.21
CA ASN A 229 63.79 -47.99 -37.18
C ASN A 229 63.58 -46.59 -36.59
N ALA A 230 64.65 -45.81 -36.38
CA ALA A 230 64.52 -44.42 -35.93
C ALA A 230 63.76 -43.53 -36.92
N LEU A 231 63.97 -43.72 -38.23
CA LEU A 231 63.28 -42.93 -39.26
C LEU A 231 61.78 -43.25 -39.37
N LYS A 232 61.39 -44.51 -39.11
CA LYS A 232 59.97 -44.91 -39.11
C LYS A 232 59.21 -44.39 -37.89
N GLU A 233 59.86 -44.35 -36.73
CA GLU A 233 59.28 -43.78 -35.52
C GLU A 233 59.12 -42.25 -35.64
N GLU A 234 60.07 -41.53 -36.26
CA GLU A 234 59.90 -40.09 -36.51
C GLU A 234 58.70 -39.75 -37.42
N VAL A 235 58.42 -40.57 -38.44
CA VAL A 235 57.27 -40.33 -39.33
C VAL A 235 55.94 -40.54 -38.60
N LYS A 236 55.85 -41.56 -37.74
CA LYS A 236 54.65 -41.78 -36.90
C LYS A 236 54.41 -40.65 -35.91
N VAL A 237 55.45 -40.21 -35.20
CA VAL A 237 55.36 -39.10 -34.24
C VAL A 237 54.92 -37.81 -34.94
N ARG A 238 55.31 -37.62 -36.20
CA ARG A 238 54.90 -36.45 -36.99
C ARG A 238 53.44 -36.48 -37.43
N GLU A 239 52.93 -37.65 -37.82
CA GLU A 239 51.50 -37.82 -38.16
C GLU A 239 50.60 -37.64 -36.92
N GLU A 240 51.02 -38.17 -35.76
CA GLU A 240 50.33 -37.96 -34.48
C GLU A 240 50.34 -36.48 -34.06
N ALA A 241 51.48 -35.79 -34.20
CA ALA A 241 51.57 -34.35 -33.90
C ALA A 241 50.74 -33.45 -34.83
N GLU A 242 50.50 -33.87 -36.08
CA GLU A 242 49.63 -33.16 -37.02
C GLU A 242 48.14 -33.39 -36.70
N ALA A 243 47.76 -34.59 -36.25
CA ALA A 243 46.41 -34.87 -35.74
C ALA A 243 46.09 -34.08 -34.46
N GLU A 244 47.01 -34.05 -33.49
CA GLU A 244 46.87 -33.26 -32.26
C GLU A 244 46.75 -31.76 -32.53
N ARG A 245 47.41 -31.24 -33.57
CA ARG A 245 47.25 -29.84 -34.00
C ARG A 245 45.84 -29.55 -34.50
N GLY A 246 45.20 -30.49 -35.21
CA GLY A 246 43.82 -30.36 -35.66
C GLY A 246 42.82 -30.25 -34.51
N ASP A 247 42.96 -31.12 -33.51
CA ASP A 247 42.11 -31.12 -32.31
C ASP A 247 42.28 -29.83 -31.49
N LEU A 248 43.51 -29.33 -31.36
CA LEU A 248 43.79 -28.06 -30.70
C LEU A 248 43.18 -26.86 -31.43
N GLU A 249 43.15 -26.89 -32.77
CA GLU A 249 42.50 -25.85 -33.57
C GLU A 249 40.97 -25.89 -33.43
N GLU A 250 40.37 -27.08 -33.37
CA GLU A 250 38.93 -27.23 -33.11
C GLU A 250 38.56 -26.73 -31.71
N LEU A 251 39.34 -27.09 -30.68
CA LEU A 251 39.14 -26.59 -29.31
C LEU A 251 39.27 -25.07 -29.23
N ARG A 252 40.23 -24.48 -29.96
CA ARG A 252 40.36 -23.01 -30.06
C ARG A 252 39.16 -22.38 -30.76
N ALA A 253 38.61 -23.01 -31.79
CA ALA A 253 37.41 -22.51 -32.46
C ALA A 253 36.19 -22.56 -31.53
N ARG A 254 36.00 -23.66 -30.80
CA ARG A 254 34.94 -23.81 -29.78
C ARG A 254 35.09 -22.79 -28.64
N ALA A 255 36.30 -22.59 -28.13
CA ALA A 255 36.57 -21.59 -27.11
C ALA A 255 36.20 -20.17 -27.58
N LYS A 256 36.60 -19.79 -28.80
CA LYS A 256 36.24 -18.49 -29.40
C LYS A 256 34.72 -18.35 -29.64
N ALA A 257 34.01 -19.44 -29.94
CA ALA A 257 32.56 -19.42 -30.09
C ALA A 257 31.86 -19.19 -28.75
N LEU A 258 32.31 -19.88 -27.69
CA LEU A 258 31.80 -19.68 -26.32
C LEU A 258 32.10 -18.27 -25.79
N GLU A 259 33.28 -17.71 -26.07
CA GLU A 259 33.62 -16.33 -25.71
C GLU A 259 32.74 -15.30 -26.41
N ARG A 260 32.37 -15.53 -27.67
CA ARG A 260 31.39 -14.67 -28.38
C ARG A 260 30.01 -14.78 -27.73
N ARG A 261 29.53 -16.00 -27.48
CA ARG A 261 28.22 -16.20 -26.86
C ARG A 261 28.15 -15.62 -25.44
N ARG A 262 29.24 -15.68 -24.68
CA ARG A 262 29.35 -15.03 -23.37
C ARG A 262 29.27 -13.51 -23.47
N ARG A 263 29.89 -12.90 -24.49
CA ARG A 263 29.78 -11.45 -24.73
C ARG A 263 28.37 -11.04 -25.13
N GLU A 264 27.76 -11.75 -26.08
CA GLU A 264 26.37 -11.52 -26.49
C GLU A 264 25.42 -11.63 -25.29
N MET A 265 25.56 -12.66 -24.45
CA MET A 265 24.74 -12.80 -23.24
C MET A 265 24.93 -11.64 -22.25
N MET A 266 26.16 -11.14 -22.10
CA MET A 266 26.42 -9.98 -21.22
C MET A 266 25.80 -8.71 -21.78
N GLU A 267 25.88 -8.50 -23.09
CA GLU A 267 25.24 -7.39 -23.79
C GLU A 267 23.70 -7.47 -23.66
N GLU A 268 23.10 -8.64 -23.90
CA GLU A 268 21.66 -8.90 -23.69
C GLU A 268 21.23 -8.60 -22.24
N LEU A 269 22.05 -8.97 -21.24
CA LEU A 269 21.78 -8.68 -19.83
C LEU A 269 21.90 -7.20 -19.49
N GLU A 270 22.84 -6.48 -20.11
CA GLU A 270 22.99 -5.03 -19.94
C GLU A 270 21.84 -4.27 -20.60
N GLU A 271 21.42 -4.66 -21.81
CA GLU A 271 20.25 -4.11 -22.48
C GLU A 271 18.98 -4.32 -21.66
N ALA A 272 18.75 -5.55 -21.15
CA ALA A 272 17.61 -5.84 -20.30
C ALA A 272 17.62 -5.02 -18.99
N ARG A 273 18.79 -4.75 -18.41
CA ARG A 273 18.93 -3.84 -17.26
C ARG A 273 18.57 -2.42 -17.63
N GLN A 274 19.07 -1.90 -18.74
CA GLN A 274 18.75 -0.54 -19.19
C GLN A 274 17.26 -0.38 -19.52
N GLU A 275 16.62 -1.38 -20.12
CA GLU A 275 15.18 -1.35 -20.36
C GLU A 275 14.39 -1.36 -19.06
N LYS A 276 14.81 -2.18 -18.09
CA LYS A 276 14.23 -2.19 -16.75
C LYS A 276 14.38 -0.82 -16.07
N ASP A 277 15.57 -0.23 -16.10
CA ASP A 277 15.86 1.06 -15.47
C ASP A 277 15.03 2.18 -16.12
N LYS A 278 14.95 2.23 -17.45
CA LYS A 278 14.07 3.17 -18.18
C LYS A 278 12.60 2.98 -17.83
N ALA A 279 12.15 1.73 -17.72
CA ALA A 279 10.79 1.43 -17.32
C ALA A 279 10.53 1.92 -15.88
N GLU A 280 11.43 1.66 -14.94
CA GLU A 280 11.35 2.15 -13.56
C GLU A 280 11.33 3.67 -13.50
N GLU A 281 12.20 4.36 -14.23
CA GLU A 281 12.20 5.83 -14.32
C GLU A 281 10.89 6.38 -14.88
N SER A 282 10.33 5.74 -15.91
CA SER A 282 9.03 6.13 -16.47
C SER A 282 7.87 5.92 -15.49
N TRP A 283 7.94 4.89 -14.65
CA TRP A 283 6.96 4.60 -13.61
C TRP A 283 7.10 5.58 -12.44
N ARG A 284 8.34 5.87 -12.01
CA ARG A 284 8.62 6.89 -10.99
C ARG A 284 8.14 8.27 -11.41
N SER A 285 8.41 8.66 -12.66
CA SER A 285 7.97 9.95 -13.20
C SER A 285 6.44 10.07 -13.23
N ARG A 286 5.73 9.00 -13.62
CA ARG A 286 4.26 8.96 -13.60
C ARG A 286 3.69 9.01 -12.18
N LEU A 287 4.34 8.33 -11.23
CA LEU A 287 3.95 8.37 -9.83
C LEU A 287 4.11 9.78 -9.27
N GLN A 288 5.28 10.39 -9.49
CA GLN A 288 5.60 11.75 -9.06
C GLN A 288 4.65 12.78 -9.67
N GLN A 289 4.32 12.65 -10.97
CA GLN A 289 3.30 13.50 -11.59
C GLN A 289 1.94 13.36 -10.91
N GLY A 290 1.53 12.15 -10.55
CA GLY A 290 0.28 11.93 -9.81
C GLY A 290 0.27 12.57 -8.41
N GLU A 291 1.40 12.51 -7.70
CA GLU A 291 1.59 13.15 -6.40
C GLU A 291 1.57 14.68 -6.53
N GLU A 292 2.33 15.24 -7.48
CA GLU A 292 2.36 16.68 -7.78
C GLU A 292 0.98 17.21 -8.19
N GLU A 293 0.22 16.46 -9.00
CA GLU A 293 -1.15 16.82 -9.38
C GLU A 293 -2.10 16.88 -8.16
N GLN A 294 -1.94 15.98 -7.19
CA GLN A 294 -2.73 16.01 -5.96
C GLN A 294 -2.32 17.16 -5.05
N GLU A 295 -1.02 17.45 -4.93
CA GLU A 295 -0.51 18.59 -4.18
C GLU A 295 -0.99 19.93 -4.78
N VAL A 296 -0.98 20.07 -6.10
CA VAL A 296 -1.52 21.26 -6.79
C VAL A 296 -3.03 21.41 -6.52
N LYS A 297 -3.79 20.32 -6.50
CA LYS A 297 -5.24 20.36 -6.14
C LYS A 297 -5.44 20.78 -4.70
N LEU A 298 -4.69 20.23 -3.76
CA LEU A 298 -4.75 20.59 -2.34
C LEU A 298 -4.40 22.07 -2.14
N THR A 299 -3.31 22.55 -2.73
CA THR A 299 -2.91 23.95 -2.62
C THR A 299 -3.91 24.90 -3.28
N ALA A 300 -4.55 24.51 -4.38
CA ALA A 300 -5.62 25.28 -5.00
C ALA A 300 -6.86 25.37 -4.11
N LEU A 301 -7.30 24.24 -3.52
CA LEU A 301 -8.42 24.21 -2.58
C LEU A 301 -8.11 24.99 -1.29
N SER A 302 -6.90 24.91 -0.76
CA SER A 302 -6.49 25.73 0.39
C SER A 302 -6.56 27.23 0.09
N LYS A 303 -6.13 27.66 -1.10
CA LYS A 303 -6.27 29.05 -1.54
C LYS A 303 -7.74 29.46 -1.69
N GLU A 304 -8.59 28.56 -2.17
CA GLU A 304 -10.03 28.84 -2.29
C GLU A 304 -10.70 28.96 -0.92
N ILE A 305 -10.40 28.06 0.01
CA ILE A 305 -10.86 28.15 1.41
C ILE A 305 -10.41 29.47 2.03
N GLN A 306 -9.17 29.89 1.78
CA GLN A 306 -8.68 31.18 2.28
C GLN A 306 -9.50 32.36 1.72
N ARG A 307 -9.76 32.40 0.41
CA ARG A 307 -10.61 33.45 -0.19
C ARG A 307 -12.03 33.43 0.35
N LEU A 308 -12.61 32.24 0.56
CA LEU A 308 -13.95 32.10 1.13
C LEU A 308 -14.00 32.58 2.58
N ARG A 309 -12.95 32.32 3.38
CA ARG A 309 -12.82 32.85 4.75
C ARG A 309 -12.72 34.37 4.76
N GLU A 310 -11.87 34.95 3.91
CA GLU A 310 -11.75 36.40 3.75
C GLU A 310 -13.09 37.03 3.34
N SER A 311 -13.80 36.42 2.39
CA SER A 311 -15.14 36.86 1.96
C SER A 311 -16.19 36.72 3.08
N GLU A 312 -16.17 35.65 3.87
CA GLU A 312 -17.06 35.50 5.03
C GLU A 312 -16.82 36.62 6.06
N GLU A 313 -15.54 36.91 6.37
CA GLU A 313 -15.14 37.97 7.30
C GLU A 313 -15.59 39.35 6.80
N GLU A 314 -15.46 39.63 5.50
CA GLU A 314 -15.96 40.87 4.88
C GLU A 314 -17.48 41.01 5.05
N ARG A 315 -18.26 39.95 4.78
CA ARG A 315 -19.73 39.96 4.96
C ARG A 315 -20.14 40.11 6.42
N VAL A 316 -19.40 39.51 7.35
CA VAL A 316 -19.62 39.68 8.80
C VAL A 316 -19.37 41.13 9.23
N GLU A 317 -18.29 41.75 8.74
CA GLU A 317 -17.98 43.15 9.06
C GLU A 317 -18.96 44.12 8.38
N GLU A 318 -19.47 43.79 7.20
CA GLU A 318 -20.52 44.54 6.50
C GLU A 318 -21.85 44.49 7.26
N LEU A 319 -22.27 43.31 7.71
CA LEU A 319 -23.42 43.13 8.61
C LEU A 319 -23.25 43.92 9.92
N ARG A 320 -22.03 43.95 10.48
CA ARG A 320 -21.74 44.70 11.71
C ARG A 320 -21.87 46.21 11.51
N LYS A 321 -21.41 46.73 10.37
CA LYS A 321 -21.54 48.15 10.00
C LYS A 321 -23.00 48.53 9.77
N GLU A 322 -23.77 47.69 9.10
CA GLU A 322 -25.19 47.95 8.84
C GLU A 322 -26.00 47.93 10.14
N ALA A 323 -25.77 46.96 11.02
CA ALA A 323 -26.38 46.92 12.36
C ALA A 323 -26.05 48.17 13.22
N GLN A 324 -24.81 48.69 13.12
CA GLN A 324 -24.44 49.93 13.81
C GLN A 324 -25.09 51.19 13.22
N LYS A 325 -25.39 51.22 11.91
CA LYS A 325 -26.12 52.33 11.28
C LYS A 325 -27.57 52.35 11.72
N SER A 326 -28.25 51.20 11.74
CA SER A 326 -29.62 51.08 12.24
C SER A 326 -29.73 51.47 13.72
N GLN A 327 -28.68 51.24 14.53
CA GLN A 327 -28.64 51.68 15.94
C GLN A 327 -28.41 53.20 16.12
N LYS A 328 -27.79 53.87 15.15
CA LYS A 328 -27.48 55.32 15.20
C LYS A 328 -28.48 56.20 14.46
N GLY A 329 -29.20 55.66 13.47
CA GLY A 329 -30.25 56.33 12.72
C GLY A 329 -31.61 56.17 13.41
N GLY A 330 -31.94 57.06 14.33
CA GLY A 330 -33.29 57.14 14.88
C GLY A 330 -34.24 57.82 13.89
N GLU A 331 -35.40 57.21 13.70
CA GLU A 331 -36.63 57.80 13.13
C GLU A 331 -36.52 58.30 11.68
N GLY A 332 -36.72 57.41 10.69
CA GLY A 332 -36.94 57.86 9.31
C GLY A 332 -37.08 56.76 8.27
N GLY A 333 -38.29 56.19 8.13
CA GLY A 333 -38.92 55.79 6.86
C GLY A 333 -38.24 54.78 5.90
N GLY A 334 -37.10 54.19 6.25
CA GLY A 334 -36.37 53.23 5.41
C GLY A 334 -35.96 51.94 6.14
N GLU A 335 -36.69 51.58 7.20
CA GLU A 335 -36.39 50.37 8.02
C GLU A 335 -36.58 49.08 7.21
N GLU A 336 -37.62 48.99 6.36
CA GLU A 336 -37.86 47.82 5.50
C GLU A 336 -36.71 47.58 4.50
N GLU A 337 -36.19 48.62 3.84
CA GLU A 337 -35.06 48.49 2.90
C GLU A 337 -33.75 48.07 3.59
N GLN A 338 -33.55 48.47 4.86
CA GLN A 338 -32.38 48.07 5.66
C GLN A 338 -32.52 46.61 6.16
N GLU A 339 -33.72 46.20 6.55
CA GLU A 339 -34.00 44.82 6.94
C GLU A 339 -33.82 43.85 5.76
N GLU A 340 -34.25 44.23 4.56
CA GLU A 340 -34.02 43.45 3.34
C GLU A 340 -32.52 43.32 3.01
N GLN A 341 -31.74 44.39 3.17
CA GLN A 341 -30.28 44.37 2.96
C GLN A 341 -29.57 43.49 3.99
N ILE A 342 -29.97 43.54 5.26
CA ILE A 342 -29.41 42.70 6.32
C ILE A 342 -29.77 41.23 6.07
N SER A 343 -31.00 40.92 5.65
CA SER A 343 -31.44 39.57 5.30
C SER A 343 -30.66 39.00 4.11
N SER A 344 -30.47 39.80 3.06
CA SER A 344 -29.67 39.43 1.88
C SER A 344 -28.21 39.14 2.25
N LEU A 345 -27.58 40.00 3.06
CA LEU A 345 -26.20 39.80 3.52
C LEU A 345 -26.05 38.58 4.44
N GLN A 346 -27.06 38.29 5.26
CA GLN A 346 -27.10 37.07 6.07
C GLN A 346 -27.18 35.81 5.21
N GLN A 347 -28.01 35.83 4.17
CA GLN A 347 -28.12 34.71 3.23
C GLN A 347 -26.79 34.48 2.49
N GLU A 348 -26.16 35.53 1.95
CA GLU A 348 -24.84 35.43 1.29
C GLU A 348 -23.77 34.84 2.22
N LYS A 349 -23.75 35.27 3.48
CA LYS A 349 -22.84 34.74 4.52
C LYS A 349 -23.09 33.27 4.80
N GLU A 350 -24.34 32.84 4.88
CA GLU A 350 -24.71 31.43 5.08
C GLU A 350 -24.32 30.57 3.87
N GLU A 351 -24.47 31.09 2.65
CA GLU A 351 -24.03 30.44 1.42
C GLU A 351 -22.50 30.27 1.38
N ILE A 352 -21.73 31.29 1.77
CA ILE A 352 -20.26 31.21 1.88
C ILE A 352 -19.88 30.16 2.93
N ARG A 353 -20.51 30.16 4.11
CA ARG A 353 -20.25 29.14 5.16
C ARG A 353 -20.52 27.72 4.67
N ARG A 354 -21.57 27.52 3.89
CA ARG A 354 -21.88 26.21 3.31
C ARG A 354 -20.78 25.78 2.32
N LEU A 355 -20.37 26.67 1.42
CA LEU A 355 -19.29 26.39 0.47
C LEU A 355 -17.96 26.12 1.19
N LEU A 356 -17.67 26.85 2.26
CA LEU A 356 -16.47 26.69 3.07
C LEU A 356 -16.44 25.29 3.71
N LYS A 357 -17.55 24.84 4.31
CA LYS A 357 -17.67 23.47 4.84
C LYS A 357 -17.49 22.40 3.76
N GLU A 358 -18.03 22.63 2.56
CA GLU A 358 -17.88 21.70 1.43
C GLU A 358 -16.42 21.58 0.97
N ARG A 359 -15.70 22.71 0.85
CA ARG A 359 -14.29 22.72 0.44
C ARG A 359 -13.37 22.17 1.52
N GLU A 360 -13.63 22.45 2.79
CA GLU A 360 -12.91 21.84 3.91
C GLU A 360 -13.08 20.32 3.95
N ALA A 361 -14.31 19.83 3.70
CA ALA A 361 -14.56 18.39 3.59
C ALA A 361 -13.83 17.76 2.39
N GLU A 362 -13.76 18.44 1.25
CA GLU A 362 -13.01 17.98 0.07
C GLU A 362 -11.51 17.87 0.35
N VAL A 363 -10.92 18.86 1.02
CA VAL A 363 -9.51 18.82 1.46
C VAL A 363 -9.27 17.68 2.44
N TYR A 364 -10.17 17.49 3.41
CA TYR A 364 -10.06 16.38 4.38
C TYR A 364 -10.05 15.02 3.67
N LEU A 365 -10.98 14.78 2.74
CA LEU A 365 -11.07 13.53 1.99
C LEU A 365 -9.85 13.29 1.10
N LEU A 366 -9.35 14.32 0.43
CA LEU A 366 -8.15 14.21 -0.39
C LEU A 366 -6.91 13.91 0.46
N THR A 367 -6.78 14.57 1.62
CA THR A 367 -5.67 14.35 2.56
C THR A 367 -5.71 12.93 3.14
N GLN A 368 -6.90 12.44 3.52
CA GLN A 368 -7.06 11.07 3.99
C GLN A 368 -6.66 10.06 2.90
N ARG A 369 -7.06 10.32 1.65
CA ARG A 369 -6.71 9.47 0.52
C ARG A 369 -5.22 9.47 0.21
N THR A 370 -4.51 10.61 0.33
CA THR A 370 -3.05 10.66 0.18
C THR A 370 -2.36 9.85 1.27
N ASP A 371 -2.80 9.98 2.52
CA ASP A 371 -2.21 9.24 3.65
C ASP A 371 -2.40 7.73 3.50
N ASP A 372 -3.55 7.28 3.02
CA ASP A 372 -3.82 5.86 2.79
C ASP A 372 -2.99 5.30 1.63
N LEU A 373 -2.80 6.08 0.55
CA LEU A 373 -1.91 5.71 -0.55
C LEU A 373 -0.44 5.64 -0.10
N GLU A 374 0.00 6.54 0.76
CA GLU A 374 1.33 6.50 1.36
C GLU A 374 1.54 5.25 2.22
N LYS A 375 0.57 4.90 3.08
CA LYS A 375 0.61 3.65 3.85
C LYS A 375 0.68 2.42 2.95
N ASP A 376 -0.09 2.40 1.87
CA ASP A 376 -0.09 1.28 0.93
C ASP A 376 1.23 1.19 0.15
N ARG A 377 1.83 2.33 -0.24
CA ARG A 377 3.18 2.38 -0.83
C ARG A 377 4.22 1.78 0.13
N ASP A 378 4.17 2.15 1.40
CA ASP A 378 5.13 1.67 2.40
C ASP A 378 4.95 0.17 2.70
N ARG A 379 3.71 -0.32 2.72
CA ARG A 379 3.41 -1.76 2.80
C ARG A 379 3.99 -2.53 1.61
N ILE A 380 3.81 -2.01 0.39
CA ILE A 380 4.36 -2.63 -0.82
C ILE A 380 5.89 -2.61 -0.78
N ARG A 381 6.51 -1.50 -0.36
CA ARG A 381 7.96 -1.40 -0.19
C ARG A 381 8.49 -2.47 0.77
N LEU A 382 7.88 -2.60 1.95
CA LEU A 382 8.26 -3.61 2.94
C LEU A 382 8.06 -5.04 2.42
N ALA A 383 6.97 -5.29 1.68
CA ALA A 383 6.73 -6.59 1.07
C ALA A 383 7.80 -6.92 0.02
N LEU A 384 8.18 -5.94 -0.81
CA LEU A 384 9.24 -6.09 -1.81
C LEU A 384 10.60 -6.36 -1.14
N GLU A 385 10.99 -5.58 -0.14
CA GLU A 385 12.22 -5.79 0.63
C GLU A 385 12.29 -7.20 1.24
N ARG A 386 11.18 -7.69 1.80
CA ARG A 386 11.08 -9.07 2.31
C ARG A 386 11.26 -10.11 1.20
N THR A 387 10.62 -9.92 0.06
CA THR A 387 10.77 -10.84 -1.07
C THR A 387 12.18 -10.81 -1.67
N GLU A 388 12.79 -9.65 -1.76
CA GLU A 388 14.17 -9.49 -2.23
C GLU A 388 15.14 -10.19 -1.28
N ALA A 389 15.01 -9.97 0.03
CA ALA A 389 15.79 -10.68 1.04
C ALA A 389 15.61 -12.21 0.96
N ALA A 390 14.37 -12.69 0.73
CA ALA A 390 14.10 -14.10 0.56
C ALA A 390 14.74 -14.69 -0.70
N VAL A 391 14.75 -13.94 -1.81
CA VAL A 391 15.40 -14.33 -3.08
C VAL A 391 16.92 -14.35 -2.93
N ILE A 392 17.52 -13.32 -2.32
CA ILE A 392 18.95 -13.26 -2.01
C ILE A 392 19.35 -14.44 -1.14
N GLY A 393 18.65 -14.68 -0.02
CA GLY A 393 18.93 -15.81 0.86
C GLY A 393 18.76 -17.16 0.18
N SER A 394 17.81 -17.30 -0.75
CA SER A 394 17.64 -18.54 -1.53
C SER A 394 18.80 -18.74 -2.51
N ARG A 395 19.27 -17.66 -3.14
CA ARG A 395 20.45 -17.67 -4.02
C ARG A 395 21.73 -18.01 -3.25
N GLU A 396 21.92 -17.44 -2.08
CA GLU A 396 23.06 -17.74 -1.20
C GLU A 396 23.06 -19.19 -0.73
N ARG A 397 21.90 -19.72 -0.30
CA ARG A 397 21.76 -21.15 0.04
C ARG A 397 22.06 -22.06 -1.15
N ALA A 398 21.65 -21.68 -2.36
CA ALA A 398 21.99 -22.43 -3.57
C ALA A 398 23.51 -22.40 -3.86
N HIS A 399 24.16 -21.25 -3.69
CA HIS A 399 25.62 -21.13 -3.83
C HIS A 399 26.39 -21.92 -2.75
N GLN A 400 25.91 -21.94 -1.51
CA GLN A 400 26.50 -22.74 -0.43
C GLN A 400 26.37 -24.24 -0.73
N ARG A 401 25.19 -24.71 -1.14
CA ARG A 401 24.99 -26.12 -1.55
C ARG A 401 25.87 -26.52 -2.74
N GLY A 402 26.07 -25.63 -3.70
CA GLY A 402 26.99 -25.83 -4.82
C GLY A 402 28.47 -25.93 -4.40
N ARG A 403 28.88 -25.23 -3.33
CA ARG A 403 30.24 -25.37 -2.76
C ARG A 403 30.39 -26.63 -1.91
N SER A 404 29.35 -27.05 -1.19
CA SER A 404 29.38 -28.27 -0.36
C SER A 404 29.48 -29.56 -1.17
N LEU A 405 28.97 -29.58 -2.41
CA LEU A 405 29.05 -30.72 -3.33
C LEU A 405 30.43 -30.90 -4.00
N GLY A 406 31.40 -30.00 -3.74
CA GLY A 406 32.77 -30.09 -4.26
C GLY A 406 33.74 -30.88 -3.38
N ALA A 407 33.28 -31.40 -2.22
CA ALA A 407 34.04 -32.35 -1.41
C ALA A 407 33.58 -33.76 -1.78
N GLU A 408 34.42 -34.50 -2.51
CA GLU A 408 34.21 -35.93 -2.80
C GLU A 408 33.89 -36.70 -1.50
N PRO A 409 32.72 -37.34 -1.40
CA PRO A 409 32.50 -38.35 -0.39
C PRO A 409 33.27 -39.60 -0.81
N ASN A 410 34.24 -40.02 0.01
CA ASN A 410 34.86 -41.34 -0.11
C ASN A 410 33.75 -42.39 -0.06
N THR A 411 33.52 -43.04 -1.20
CA THR A 411 32.63 -44.19 -1.34
C THR A 411 33.29 -45.39 -0.70
N ASP A 412 32.69 -45.92 0.37
CA ASP A 412 32.73 -47.34 0.75
C ASP A 412 31.65 -47.60 1.82
N GLU A 413 30.36 -47.46 1.45
CA GLU A 413 29.25 -48.10 2.18
C GLU A 413 28.15 -48.59 1.22
N PRO A 414 27.68 -49.84 1.32
CA PRO A 414 26.68 -50.40 0.41
C PRO A 414 25.23 -50.03 0.79
N GLY A 415 24.99 -48.81 1.27
CA GLY A 415 23.68 -48.29 1.68
C GLY A 415 22.98 -47.34 0.67
N ASP A 416 23.71 -46.88 -0.35
CA ASP A 416 23.31 -45.72 -1.18
C ASP A 416 22.16 -45.99 -2.16
N ALA A 417 21.92 -47.25 -2.56
CA ALA A 417 20.92 -47.57 -3.58
C ALA A 417 19.48 -47.26 -3.11
N THR A 418 19.18 -47.47 -1.83
CA THR A 418 17.82 -47.25 -1.29
C THR A 418 17.51 -45.78 -1.03
N GLU A 419 18.50 -44.99 -0.63
CA GLU A 419 18.31 -43.56 -0.36
C GLU A 419 18.21 -42.76 -1.65
N VAL A 420 18.99 -43.12 -2.67
CA VAL A 420 18.87 -42.55 -4.02
C VAL A 420 17.50 -42.87 -4.64
N GLU A 421 16.96 -44.07 -4.43
CA GLU A 421 15.63 -44.44 -4.92
C GLU A 421 14.52 -43.64 -4.22
N GLN A 422 14.66 -43.38 -2.90
CA GLN A 422 13.74 -42.55 -2.11
C GLN A 422 13.80 -41.07 -2.50
N LEU A 423 14.99 -40.54 -2.79
CA LEU A 423 15.14 -39.18 -3.31
C LEU A 423 14.54 -39.08 -4.73
N ARG A 424 14.71 -40.10 -5.56
CA ARG A 424 14.09 -40.15 -6.91
C ARG A 424 12.57 -40.26 -6.86
N SER A 425 11.99 -41.00 -5.91
CA SER A 425 10.53 -40.99 -5.73
C SER A 425 10.04 -39.63 -5.24
N ARG A 426 10.73 -39.03 -4.27
CA ARG A 426 10.37 -37.71 -3.75
C ARG A 426 10.47 -36.60 -4.80
N VAL A 427 11.47 -36.64 -5.68
CA VAL A 427 11.60 -35.70 -6.80
C VAL A 427 10.43 -35.86 -7.78
N ARG A 428 10.06 -37.10 -8.13
CA ARG A 428 8.89 -37.37 -8.98
C ARG A 428 7.59 -36.84 -8.35
N ASP A 429 7.39 -37.07 -7.06
CA ASP A 429 6.21 -36.55 -6.35
C ASP A 429 6.14 -35.02 -6.36
N LEU A 430 7.29 -34.34 -6.21
CA LEU A 430 7.37 -32.89 -6.27
C LEU A 430 7.18 -32.34 -7.68
N GLU A 431 7.68 -33.05 -8.70
CA GLU A 431 7.44 -32.73 -10.11
C GLU A 431 5.96 -32.86 -10.48
N ASP A 432 5.27 -33.89 -9.97
CA ASP A 432 3.83 -34.07 -10.13
C ASP A 432 3.03 -32.97 -9.43
N GLN A 433 3.42 -32.61 -8.19
CA GLN A 433 2.81 -31.48 -7.47
C GLN A 433 3.02 -30.15 -8.21
N ALA A 434 4.24 -29.90 -8.71
CA ALA A 434 4.52 -28.71 -9.50
C ALA A 434 3.70 -28.66 -10.80
N SER A 435 3.51 -29.81 -11.44
CA SER A 435 2.69 -29.92 -12.65
C SER A 435 1.20 -29.67 -12.36
N GLN A 436 0.68 -30.19 -11.25
CA GLN A 436 -0.68 -29.92 -10.78
C GLN A 436 -0.89 -28.43 -10.46
N LEU A 437 0.05 -27.80 -9.76
CA LEU A 437 -0.02 -26.37 -9.44
C LEU A 437 0.06 -25.48 -10.68
N ARG A 438 0.86 -25.86 -11.68
CA ARG A 438 0.91 -25.15 -12.97
C ARG A 438 -0.42 -25.24 -13.71
N LEU A 439 -1.04 -26.43 -13.72
CA LEU A 439 -2.36 -26.62 -14.32
C LEU A 439 -3.44 -25.80 -13.58
N SER A 440 -3.45 -25.82 -12.25
CA SER A 440 -4.42 -25.05 -11.47
C SER A 440 -4.24 -23.54 -11.68
N LEU A 441 -3.00 -23.06 -11.68
CA LEU A 441 -2.70 -21.65 -11.96
C LEU A 441 -3.14 -21.24 -13.37
N ALA A 442 -2.90 -22.09 -14.38
CA ALA A 442 -3.35 -21.83 -15.75
C ALA A 442 -4.88 -21.76 -15.83
N THR A 443 -5.61 -22.64 -15.13
CA THR A 443 -7.07 -22.58 -15.08
C THR A 443 -7.58 -21.33 -14.37
N GLU A 444 -6.94 -20.90 -13.29
CA GLU A 444 -7.31 -19.67 -12.58
C GLU A 444 -7.06 -18.43 -13.44
N GLN A 445 -5.92 -18.38 -14.15
CA GLN A 445 -5.61 -17.30 -15.08
C GLN A 445 -6.63 -17.22 -16.22
N GLN A 446 -7.05 -18.36 -16.77
CA GLN A 446 -8.08 -18.43 -17.79
C GLN A 446 -9.42 -17.89 -17.27
N GLN A 447 -9.85 -18.30 -16.07
CA GLN A 447 -11.08 -17.81 -15.44
C GLN A 447 -11.04 -16.30 -15.18
N ARG A 448 -9.90 -15.77 -14.71
CA ARG A 448 -9.71 -14.33 -14.52
C ARG A 448 -9.79 -13.58 -15.86
N ALA A 449 -9.21 -14.12 -16.93
CA ALA A 449 -9.29 -13.50 -18.25
C ALA A 449 -10.73 -13.47 -18.79
N GLU A 450 -11.49 -14.56 -18.64
CA GLU A 450 -12.91 -14.63 -19.02
C GLU A 450 -13.75 -13.64 -18.21
N PHE A 451 -13.50 -13.51 -16.90
CA PHE A 451 -14.18 -12.53 -16.06
C PHE A 451 -13.90 -11.09 -16.50
N ILE A 452 -12.63 -10.75 -16.77
CA ILE A 452 -12.25 -9.41 -17.26
C ILE A 452 -12.93 -9.14 -18.60
N GLN A 453 -12.95 -10.11 -19.52
CA GLN A 453 -13.60 -9.97 -20.81
C GLN A 453 -15.12 -9.74 -20.66
N GLN A 454 -15.76 -10.48 -19.76
CA GLN A 454 -17.19 -10.32 -19.50
C GLN A 454 -17.51 -8.97 -18.86
N SER A 455 -16.69 -8.53 -17.89
CA SER A 455 -16.81 -7.21 -17.27
C SER A 455 -16.63 -6.07 -18.28
N SER A 456 -15.68 -6.21 -19.20
CA SER A 456 -15.47 -5.26 -20.30
C SER A 456 -16.68 -5.16 -21.22
N ARG A 457 -17.27 -6.30 -21.62
CA ARG A 457 -18.52 -6.33 -22.40
C ARG A 457 -19.68 -5.67 -21.67
N ASN A 458 -19.86 -5.95 -20.38
CA ASN A 458 -20.89 -5.33 -19.56
C ASN A 458 -20.70 -3.80 -19.48
N SER A 459 -19.47 -3.35 -19.30
CA SER A 459 -19.13 -1.92 -19.25
C SER A 459 -19.43 -1.24 -20.58
N GLN A 460 -19.08 -1.86 -21.71
CA GLN A 460 -19.42 -1.36 -23.04
C GLN A 460 -20.92 -1.30 -23.29
N TRP A 461 -21.67 -2.32 -22.87
CA TRP A 461 -23.13 -2.32 -22.96
C TRP A 461 -23.76 -1.20 -22.13
N MET A 462 -23.28 -0.97 -20.91
CA MET A 462 -23.72 0.14 -20.07
C MET A 462 -23.39 1.50 -20.67
N LEU A 463 -22.22 1.64 -21.32
CA LEU A 463 -21.88 2.86 -22.05
C LEU A 463 -22.83 3.08 -23.22
N SER A 464 -23.16 2.05 -24.01
CA SER A 464 -24.15 2.16 -25.10
C SER A 464 -25.50 2.62 -24.57
N LEU A 465 -25.99 1.99 -23.48
CA LEU A 465 -27.27 2.36 -22.87
C LEU A 465 -27.28 3.82 -22.38
N ARG A 466 -26.16 4.29 -21.83
CA ARG A 466 -26.02 5.71 -21.42
C ARG A 466 -26.08 6.65 -22.63
N HIS A 467 -25.44 6.30 -23.74
CA HIS A 467 -25.54 7.10 -24.97
C HIS A 467 -26.98 7.11 -25.49
N ASP A 468 -27.64 5.94 -25.57
CA ASP A 468 -29.03 5.84 -26.02
C ASP A 468 -30.00 6.65 -25.15
N LEU A 469 -29.81 6.61 -23.82
CA LEU A 469 -30.58 7.42 -22.86
C LEU A 469 -30.29 8.92 -23.04
N THR A 470 -29.03 9.29 -23.21
CA THR A 470 -28.62 10.69 -23.42
C THR A 470 -29.21 11.23 -24.71
N ASP A 471 -29.19 10.46 -25.79
CA ASP A 471 -29.77 10.81 -27.08
C ASP A 471 -31.30 10.91 -26.98
N SER A 472 -31.95 10.00 -26.25
CA SER A 472 -33.39 10.04 -25.98
C SER A 472 -33.78 11.28 -25.18
N LEU A 473 -33.03 11.62 -24.12
CA LEU A 473 -33.24 12.83 -23.32
C LEU A 473 -32.99 14.09 -24.15
N ALA A 474 -31.96 14.10 -25.00
CA ALA A 474 -31.70 15.21 -25.92
C ALA A 474 -32.84 15.37 -26.95
N ALA A 475 -33.41 14.27 -27.45
CA ALA A 475 -34.56 14.29 -28.34
C ALA A 475 -35.82 14.87 -27.67
N VAL A 476 -36.11 14.45 -26.44
CA VAL A 476 -37.22 14.99 -25.62
C VAL A 476 -37.00 16.46 -25.30
N THR A 477 -35.78 16.87 -24.98
CA THR A 477 -35.44 18.28 -24.71
C THR A 477 -35.61 19.16 -25.95
N ARG A 478 -35.25 18.64 -27.14
CA ARG A 478 -35.40 19.36 -28.42
C ARG A 478 -36.84 19.42 -28.93
N ARG A 479 -37.65 18.40 -28.63
CA ARG A 479 -39.07 18.31 -29.00
C ARG A 479 -39.87 17.81 -27.80
N PRO A 480 -40.16 18.70 -26.84
CA PRO A 480 -40.92 18.31 -25.67
C PRO A 480 -42.33 17.90 -26.10
N ILE A 481 -42.81 16.78 -25.55
CA ILE A 481 -44.13 16.24 -25.88
C ILE A 481 -45.18 17.17 -25.27
N PRO A 482 -46.08 17.78 -26.06
CA PRO A 482 -47.03 18.79 -25.58
C PRO A 482 -47.88 18.31 -24.40
N SER A 483 -48.32 17.05 -24.41
CA SER A 483 -49.12 16.47 -23.32
C SER A 483 -48.36 16.38 -21.99
N VAL A 484 -47.03 16.19 -22.03
CA VAL A 484 -46.20 16.15 -20.82
C VAL A 484 -46.01 17.56 -20.27
N LEU A 485 -45.75 18.54 -21.15
CA LEU A 485 -45.67 19.95 -20.75
C LEU A 485 -47.00 20.45 -20.16
N GLU A 486 -48.14 20.10 -20.77
CA GLU A 486 -49.46 20.46 -20.24
C GLU A 486 -49.70 19.83 -18.86
N SER A 487 -49.36 18.55 -18.68
CA SER A 487 -49.51 17.89 -17.38
C SER A 487 -48.61 18.48 -16.30
N GLU A 488 -47.38 18.86 -16.65
CA GLU A 488 -46.43 19.48 -15.73
C GLU A 488 -46.85 20.91 -15.38
N THR A 489 -47.34 21.67 -16.36
CA THR A 489 -47.90 23.01 -16.15
C THR A 489 -49.10 22.94 -15.21
N GLN A 490 -50.02 22.01 -15.43
CA GLN A 490 -51.15 21.77 -14.52
C GLN A 490 -50.71 21.36 -13.11
N ARG A 491 -49.61 20.61 -12.98
CA ARG A 491 -49.06 20.23 -11.68
C ARG A 491 -48.47 21.44 -10.94
N LEU A 492 -47.68 22.26 -11.65
CA LEU A 492 -47.09 23.47 -11.11
C LEU A 492 -48.16 24.50 -10.72
N ASP A 493 -49.20 24.67 -11.54
CA ASP A 493 -50.32 25.57 -11.23
C ASP A 493 -51.08 25.13 -9.97
N ARG A 494 -51.26 23.81 -9.76
CA ARG A 494 -51.85 23.29 -8.50
C ARG A 494 -50.92 23.55 -7.32
N SER A 495 -49.63 23.27 -7.48
CA SER A 495 -48.64 23.48 -6.42
C SER A 495 -48.53 24.95 -6.02
N LEU A 496 -48.60 25.87 -6.99
CA LEU A 496 -48.58 27.31 -6.75
C LEU A 496 -49.79 27.74 -5.92
N ARG A 497 -51.00 27.29 -6.29
CA ARG A 497 -52.22 27.58 -5.53
C ARG A 497 -52.19 27.01 -4.12
N GLU A 498 -51.62 25.84 -3.93
CA GLU A 498 -51.44 25.24 -2.60
C GLU A 498 -50.47 26.08 -1.75
N GLU A 499 -49.38 26.58 -2.32
CA GLU A 499 -48.47 27.49 -1.63
C GLU A 499 -49.11 28.85 -1.34
N GLU A 500 -49.86 29.44 -2.28
CA GLU A 500 -50.63 30.68 -2.06
C GLU A 500 -51.65 30.52 -0.92
N LEU A 501 -52.32 29.37 -0.84
CA LEU A 501 -53.23 29.05 0.26
C LEU A 501 -52.50 28.89 1.59
N LYS A 502 -51.32 28.24 1.60
CA LYS A 502 -50.49 28.16 2.81
C LYS A 502 -50.04 29.54 3.28
N LEU A 503 -49.59 30.40 2.36
CA LEU A 503 -49.16 31.76 2.67
C LEU A 503 -50.33 32.59 3.21
N SER A 504 -51.51 32.49 2.60
CA SER A 504 -52.72 33.18 3.06
C SER A 504 -53.17 32.72 4.46
N LEU A 505 -53.00 31.43 4.78
CA LEU A 505 -53.29 30.88 6.10
C LEU A 505 -52.24 31.25 7.14
N SER A 506 -51.00 31.51 6.73
CA SER A 506 -49.93 31.96 7.63
C SER A 506 -49.99 33.45 7.98
N GLN A 507 -50.73 34.26 7.21
CA GLN A 507 -50.89 35.71 7.42
C GLN A 507 -52.19 36.09 8.17
N SER A 508 -53.06 35.13 8.49
CA SER A 508 -54.29 35.32 9.26
C SER A 508 -54.19 34.69 10.63
#